data_AF-A0A933EP12-F1
#
_entry.id   AF-A0A933EP12-F1
#
_cell.length_a   1.000
_cell.length_b   1.000
_cell.length_c   1.000
_cell.angle_alpha   90.00
_cell.angle_beta   90.00
_cell.angle_gamma   90.00
#
_symmetry.space_group_name_H-M   'P 1'
#
loop_
_entity.id
_entity.type
_entity.pdbx_description
1 polymer ?
#
loop_
_entity_poly.entity_id
_entity_poly.type
_entity_poly.pdbx_seq_one_letter_code
_entity_poly.pdbx_strand_id
1 'polypeptide(L)'
;MSNREFRQSFPAAELSLERATENVPDDGRFHLIVNGVVVKSFRFEKAAQTEYQALRKAYLHEHPIKPSKVDISDVIREDHNRMSNKQLIWGPEDFERLERMTKPRRRR
;
A
#
# COMPACT_ATOMS: atom_id res chain seq x y z
N MET A 1 27.78 -0.14 16.54
CA MET A 1 26.77 -0.17 15.46
C MET A 1 25.42 -0.17 16.13
N SER A 2 24.65 0.91 16.00
CA SER A 2 23.31 0.99 16.60
C SER A 2 22.44 -0.08 15.97
N ASN A 3 21.91 -0.99 16.79
CA ASN A 3 21.00 -2.01 16.32
C ASN A 3 19.71 -1.31 15.91
N ARG A 4 19.33 -1.42 14.63
CA ARG A 4 18.16 -0.69 14.11
C ARG A 4 16.90 -1.38 14.61
N GLU A 5 16.03 -0.63 15.27
CA GLU A 5 14.71 -1.11 15.68
C GLU A 5 13.97 -1.68 14.46
N PHE A 6 13.26 -2.79 14.66
CA PHE A 6 12.48 -3.42 13.61
C PHE A 6 11.14 -3.88 14.17
N ARG A 7 10.07 -3.58 13.44
CA ARG A 7 8.71 -4.01 13.80
C ARG A 7 7.89 -4.30 12.55
N GLN A 8 7.33 -5.51 12.50
CA GLN A 8 6.35 -5.93 11.51
C GLN A 8 5.16 -6.54 12.26
N SER A 9 3.94 -6.03 12.03
CA SER A 9 2.75 -6.50 12.74
C SER A 9 1.65 -6.94 11.77
N PHE A 10 0.86 -7.91 12.22
CA PHE A 10 -0.37 -8.37 11.61
C PHE A 10 -1.47 -8.36 12.68
N PRO A 11 -2.13 -7.20 12.88
CA PRO A 11 -3.08 -7.01 13.98
C PRO A 11 -4.26 -7.98 13.98
N ALA A 12 -4.70 -8.44 12.81
CA ALA A 12 -5.82 -9.38 12.69
C ALA A 12 -5.59 -10.68 13.48
N ALA A 13 -4.35 -11.12 13.62
CA ALA A 13 -3.98 -12.33 14.35
C ALA A 13 -3.18 -12.07 15.64
N GLU A 14 -3.15 -10.82 16.11
CA GLU A 14 -2.27 -10.38 17.22
C GLU A 14 -0.82 -10.88 17.08
N LEU A 15 -0.33 -10.96 15.83
CA LEU A 15 0.97 -11.49 15.46
C LEU A 15 1.92 -10.32 15.19
N SER A 16 3.08 -10.29 15.84
CA SER A 16 4.14 -9.34 15.49
C SER A 16 5.53 -9.97 15.50
N LEU A 17 6.43 -9.36 14.73
CA LEU A 17 7.84 -9.68 14.68
C LEU A 17 8.60 -8.41 15.02
N GLU A 18 9.32 -8.43 16.14
CA GLU A 18 9.93 -7.24 16.74
C GLU A 18 11.41 -7.49 17.09
N ARG A 19 12.22 -6.43 17.07
CA ARG A 19 13.61 -6.44 17.56
C ARG A 19 13.94 -5.06 18.13
N ALA A 20 14.53 -5.04 19.32
CA ALA A 20 14.95 -3.82 20.00
C ALA A 20 13.81 -2.79 20.05
N THR A 21 12.63 -3.21 20.51
CA THR A 21 11.46 -2.32 20.70
C THR A 21 11.15 -2.20 22.19
N GLU A 22 10.22 -1.32 22.57
CA GLU A 22 9.78 -1.21 23.97
C GLU A 22 9.25 -2.54 24.55
N ASN A 23 8.73 -3.42 23.69
CA ASN A 23 8.16 -4.70 24.09
C ASN A 23 9.18 -5.84 24.14
N VAL A 24 10.31 -5.73 23.42
CA VAL A 24 11.31 -6.81 23.33
C VAL A 24 12.74 -6.30 23.47
N PRO A 25 13.58 -7.02 24.23
CA PRO A 25 14.92 -6.56 24.57
C PRO A 25 15.81 -6.37 23.33
N ASP A 26 16.77 -5.45 23.44
CA ASP A 26 17.83 -5.26 22.45
C ASP A 26 18.96 -6.30 22.64
N ASP A 27 18.65 -7.56 22.39
CA ASP A 27 19.59 -8.70 22.47
C ASP A 27 20.15 -9.10 21.10
N GLY A 28 19.86 -8.32 20.05
CA GLY A 28 20.21 -8.64 18.67
C GLY A 28 19.41 -9.77 18.04
N ARG A 29 18.33 -10.23 18.69
CA ARG A 29 17.43 -11.27 18.16
C ARG A 29 16.11 -10.68 17.72
N PHE A 30 15.48 -11.37 16.78
CA PHE A 30 14.13 -11.11 16.32
C PHE A 30 13.17 -11.97 17.12
N HIS A 31 12.19 -11.34 17.76
CA HIS A 31 11.23 -11.98 18.64
C HIS A 31 9.86 -12.02 17.95
N LEU A 32 9.31 -13.22 17.85
CA LEU A 32 7.99 -13.49 17.30
C LEU A 32 6.98 -13.49 18.45
N ILE A 33 6.03 -12.58 18.38
CA ILE A 33 5.01 -12.35 19.39
C ILE A 33 3.66 -12.81 18.83
N VAL A 34 2.92 -13.60 19.61
CA VAL A 34 1.57 -14.05 19.28
C VAL A 34 0.70 -13.79 20.50
N ASN A 35 -0.42 -13.08 20.32
CA ASN A 35 -1.34 -12.69 21.40
C ASN A 35 -0.61 -11.97 22.56
N GLY A 36 0.36 -11.12 22.22
CA GLY A 36 1.17 -10.37 23.20
C GLY A 36 2.26 -11.18 23.92
N VAL A 37 2.44 -12.47 23.60
CA VAL A 37 3.46 -13.33 24.23
C VAL A 37 4.57 -13.64 23.23
N VAL A 38 5.84 -13.52 23.67
CA VAL A 38 6.99 -13.96 22.87
C VAL A 38 6.98 -15.49 22.78
N VAL A 39 6.70 -16.02 21.59
CA VAL A 39 6.65 -17.47 21.33
C VAL A 39 8.02 -18.00 20.95
N LYS A 40 8.80 -17.21 20.19
CA LYS A 40 10.07 -17.68 19.61
C LYS A 40 11.02 -16.53 19.33
N SER A 41 12.32 -16.79 19.43
CA SER A 41 13.36 -15.81 19.13
C SER A 41 14.35 -16.36 18.13
N PHE A 42 14.80 -15.52 17.20
CA PHE A 42 15.66 -15.89 16.07
C PHE A 42 16.86 -14.98 16.00
N ARG A 43 18.05 -15.54 15.71
CA ARG A 43 19.25 -14.75 15.47
C ARG A 43 19.24 -14.05 14.10
N PHE A 44 18.56 -14.63 13.12
CA PHE A 44 18.57 -14.15 11.73
C PHE A 44 17.18 -13.72 11.30
N GLU A 45 17.11 -12.55 10.66
CA GLU A 45 15.87 -11.96 10.13
C GLU A 45 15.13 -12.92 9.20
N LYS A 46 15.87 -13.54 8.27
CA LYS A 46 15.30 -14.47 7.28
C LYS A 46 14.56 -15.65 7.93
N ALA A 47 15.10 -16.19 9.03
CA ALA A 47 14.46 -17.29 9.75
C ALA A 47 13.19 -16.82 10.46
N ALA A 48 13.27 -15.68 11.16
CA ALA A 48 12.13 -15.03 11.80
C ALA A 48 11.00 -14.73 10.81
N GLN A 49 11.35 -14.19 9.64
CA GLN A 49 10.37 -13.78 8.63
C GLN A 49 9.71 -14.96 7.92
N THR A 50 10.44 -16.08 7.76
CA THR A 50 9.87 -17.33 7.26
C THR A 50 8.79 -17.84 8.21
N GLU A 51 9.06 -17.87 9.51
CA GLU A 51 8.10 -18.31 10.52
C GLU A 51 6.89 -17.36 10.59
N TYR A 52 7.14 -16.04 10.58
CA TYR A 52 6.09 -15.02 10.58
C TYR A 52 5.13 -15.19 9.38
N GLN A 53 5.68 -15.41 8.18
CA GLN A 53 4.85 -15.64 6.99
C GLN A 53 4.09 -16.97 7.05
N ALA A 54 4.68 -18.01 7.63
CA ALA A 54 4.01 -19.29 7.82
C ALA A 54 2.79 -19.15 8.75
N LEU A 55 2.95 -18.48 9.90
CA LEU A 55 1.85 -18.21 10.84
C LEU A 55 0.78 -17.30 10.23
N ARG A 56 1.19 -16.22 9.54
CA ARG A 56 0.26 -15.33 8.85
C ARG A 56 -0.55 -16.08 7.79
N LYS A 57 0.09 -16.96 7.03
CA LYS A 57 -0.59 -17.78 6.01
C LYS A 57 -1.53 -18.80 6.66
N ALA A 58 -1.14 -19.43 7.76
CA ALA A 58 -2.00 -20.33 8.51
C ALA A 58 -3.26 -19.62 9.01
N TYR A 59 -3.10 -18.44 9.62
CA TYR A 59 -4.23 -17.62 10.06
C TYR A 59 -5.19 -17.26 8.92
N LEU A 60 -4.65 -16.81 7.78
CA LEU A 60 -5.47 -16.47 6.60
C LEU A 60 -6.19 -17.69 6.00
N HIS A 61 -5.65 -18.89 6.19
CA HIS A 61 -6.29 -20.12 5.76
C HIS A 61 -7.47 -20.49 6.67
N GLU A 62 -7.31 -20.32 7.98
CA GLU A 62 -8.37 -20.57 8.98
C GLU A 62 -9.47 -19.50 8.93
N HIS A 63 -9.08 -18.25 8.67
CA HIS A 63 -9.98 -17.09 8.55
C HIS A 63 -9.94 -16.52 7.14
N PRO A 64 -10.61 -17.16 6.16
CA PRO A 64 -10.65 -16.66 4.81
C PRO A 64 -11.35 -15.29 4.80
N ILE A 65 -10.56 -14.24 4.56
CA ILE A 65 -11.10 -12.90 4.32
C ILE A 65 -11.88 -13.00 3.02
N LYS A 66 -13.21 -12.86 3.09
CA LYS A 66 -14.02 -12.73 1.88
C LYS A 66 -13.47 -11.53 1.12
N PRO A 67 -12.98 -11.70 -0.13
CA PRO A 67 -12.55 -10.55 -0.90
C PRO A 67 -13.77 -9.63 -0.98
N SER A 68 -13.65 -8.43 -0.41
CA SER A 68 -14.59 -7.37 -0.77
C SER A 68 -14.48 -7.25 -2.28
N LYS A 69 -15.59 -7.44 -2.99
CA LYS A 69 -15.67 -7.14 -4.42
C LYS A 69 -15.47 -5.63 -4.57
N VAL A 70 -14.22 -5.19 -4.53
CA VAL A 70 -13.83 -3.92 -5.11
C VAL A 70 -13.86 -4.20 -6.60
N ASP A 71 -14.82 -3.59 -7.29
CA ASP A 71 -14.90 -3.71 -8.72
C ASP A 71 -13.64 -3.07 -9.31
N ILE A 72 -12.83 -3.87 -9.99
CA ILE A 72 -11.55 -3.43 -10.57
C ILE A 72 -11.81 -2.28 -11.57
N SER A 73 -13.00 -2.24 -12.17
CA SER A 73 -13.41 -1.16 -13.06
C SER A 73 -13.50 0.20 -12.35
N ASP A 74 -13.90 0.25 -11.08
CA ASP A 74 -13.96 1.49 -10.31
C ASP A 74 -12.57 2.02 -9.98
N VAL A 75 -11.62 1.14 -9.67
CA VAL A 75 -10.22 1.50 -9.41
C VAL A 75 -9.55 2.04 -10.67
N ILE A 76 -9.73 1.36 -11.82
CA ILE A 76 -9.20 1.81 -13.11
C ILE A 76 -9.82 3.14 -13.53
N ARG A 77 -11.11 3.33 -13.29
CA ARG A 77 -11.82 4.57 -13.60
C ARG A 77 -11.34 5.73 -12.74
N GLU A 78 -11.09 5.51 -11.46
CA GLU A 78 -10.57 6.54 -10.55
C GLU A 78 -9.13 6.91 -10.89
N ASP A 79 -8.27 5.94 -11.21
CA ASP A 79 -6.90 6.17 -11.64
C ASP A 79 -6.84 6.94 -12.98
N HIS A 80 -7.69 6.56 -13.94
CA HIS A 80 -7.84 7.29 -15.20
C HIS A 80 -8.36 8.71 -15.00
N ASN A 81 -9.24 8.96 -14.03
CA ASN A 81 -9.70 10.31 -13.70
C ASN A 81 -8.63 11.17 -13.02
N ARG A 82 -7.72 10.57 -12.24
CA ARG A 82 -6.58 11.28 -11.64
C ARG A 82 -5.50 11.61 -12.67
N MET A 83 -5.27 10.73 -13.64
CA MET A 83 -4.28 10.93 -14.71
C MET A 83 -4.79 11.77 -15.88
N SER A 84 -6.12 11.82 -16.08
CA SER A 84 -6.70 12.64 -17.14
C SER A 84 -6.71 14.09 -16.69
N ASN A 85 -5.91 14.90 -17.38
CA ASN A 85 -5.79 16.35 -17.26
C ASN A 85 -7.08 17.06 -17.74
N LYS A 86 -8.26 16.67 -17.22
CA LYS A 86 -9.59 17.15 -17.65
C LYS A 86 -9.84 18.63 -17.32
N GLN A 87 -8.91 19.28 -16.62
CA GLN A 87 -8.89 20.74 -16.50
C GLN A 87 -8.29 21.43 -17.75
N LEU A 88 -7.78 20.67 -18.74
CA LEU A 88 -7.06 21.19 -19.91
C LEU A 88 -7.78 20.98 -21.25
N ILE A 89 -9.11 20.79 -21.25
CA ILE A 89 -9.87 20.58 -22.49
C ILE A 89 -10.85 21.75 -22.68
N TRP A 90 -10.31 22.77 -23.33
CA TRP A 90 -10.92 23.87 -24.09
C TRP A 90 -12.21 24.49 -23.53
N GLY A 91 -12.09 25.74 -23.11
CA GLY A 91 -13.24 26.57 -22.80
C GLY A 91 -13.95 27.03 -24.08
N PRO A 92 -15.18 27.57 -23.98
CA PRO A 92 -15.90 28.14 -25.12
C PRO A 92 -15.12 29.25 -25.85
N GLU A 93 -14.19 29.92 -25.16
CA GLU A 93 -13.30 30.94 -25.73
C GLU A 93 -12.26 30.37 -26.72
N ASP A 94 -11.83 29.12 -26.52
CA ASP A 94 -10.87 28.45 -27.43
C ASP A 94 -11.53 28.11 -28.77
N PHE A 95 -12.83 27.79 -28.75
CA PHE A 95 -13.62 27.56 -29.97
C PHE A 95 -13.86 28.86 -30.76
N GLU A 96 -14.17 29.96 -30.07
CA GLU A 96 -14.29 31.28 -30.75
C GLU A 96 -12.97 31.72 -31.40
N ARG A 97 -11.83 31.39 -30.80
CA ARG A 97 -10.50 31.72 -31.33
C ARG A 97 -10.23 31.00 -32.65
N LEU A 98 -10.60 29.72 -32.74
CA LEU A 98 -10.50 28.91 -33.96
C LEU A 98 -11.45 29.42 -35.06
N GLU A 99 -12.67 29.81 -34.72
CA GLU A 99 -13.60 30.39 -35.69
C GLU A 99 -13.11 31.73 -36.26
N ARG A 100 -12.43 32.56 -35.45
CA ARG A 100 -11.83 33.81 -35.94
C ARG A 100 -10.65 33.57 -36.89
N MET A 101 -9.86 32.52 -36.69
CA MET A 101 -8.72 32.20 -37.56
C MET A 101 -9.13 31.57 -38.89
N THR A 102 -10.28 30.90 -38.93
CA THR A 102 -10.74 30.14 -40.11
C THR A 102 -11.64 30.93 -41.06
N LYS A 103 -12.10 32.14 -40.70
CA LYS A 103 -12.92 32.97 -41.60
C LYS A 103 -12.04 33.63 -42.69
N PRO A 104 -12.32 33.39 -43.99
CA PRO A 104 -11.54 34.00 -45.07
C PRO A 104 -11.76 35.52 -45.09
N ARG A 105 -10.66 36.28 -45.07
CA ARG A 105 -10.70 37.75 -45.22
C ARG A 105 -11.29 38.09 -46.58
N ARG A 106 -12.50 38.65 -46.60
CA ARG A 106 -13.11 39.23 -47.79
C ARG A 106 -12.20 40.34 -48.32
N ARG A 107 -11.55 40.10 -49.46
CA ARG A 107 -10.84 41.14 -50.22
C ARG A 107 -11.90 42.07 -50.81
N ARG A 108 -11.84 43.35 -50.44
CA ARG A 108 -12.50 44.45 -51.16
C ARG A 108 -11.60 44.92 -52.29
#